data_AF-A0AAC9IEM1-F1
#
_entry.id   AF-A0AAC9IEM1-F1
#
_cell.length_a   1.000
_cell.length_b   1.000
_cell.length_c   1.000
_cell.angle_alpha   90.00
_cell.angle_beta   90.00
_cell.angle_gamma   90.00
#
_symmetry.space_group_name_H-M   'P 1'
#
loop_
_entity.id
_entity.type
_entity.pdbx_description
1 polymer ?
#
loop_
_entity_poly.entity_id
_entity_poly.type
_entity_poly.pdbx_seq_one_letter_code
_entity_poly.pdbx_strand_id
1 'polypeptide(L)'
;MSEYFDRTADKTYTKVYKAETPDILAAFAAFDQAVFAPEGRAIPLKYRELIALAVGITTQCVYCIDGHSQNAVKAGATEAELAEAAWVATAIRAGGGYAHGRLAFKLADDARPDHQH
;
A
#
# COMPACT_ATOMS: atom_id res chain seq x y z
N MET A 1 -9.50 2.41 -17.27
CA MET A 1 -9.13 2.04 -15.87
C MET A 1 -10.17 2.45 -14.84
N SER A 2 -10.96 3.51 -15.05
CA SER A 2 -12.06 3.87 -14.13
C SER A 2 -13.20 2.84 -14.11
N GLU A 3 -13.49 2.17 -15.22
CA GLU A 3 -14.61 1.20 -15.30
C GLU A 3 -14.40 -0.08 -14.47
N TYR A 4 -13.16 -0.38 -14.05
CA TYR A 4 -12.86 -1.53 -13.19
C TYR A 4 -12.80 -1.17 -11.70
N PHE A 5 -12.82 0.11 -11.36
CA PHE A 5 -12.81 0.58 -9.99
C PHE A 5 -14.16 1.24 -9.72
N ASP A 6 -15.11 0.48 -9.19
CA ASP A 6 -16.41 0.97 -8.76
C ASP A 6 -16.57 0.66 -7.28
N ARG A 7 -16.03 1.54 -6.43
CA ARG A 7 -16.08 1.38 -4.98
C ARG A 7 -17.49 1.11 -4.44
N THR A 8 -18.54 1.56 -5.12
CA THR A 8 -19.92 1.33 -4.69
C THR A 8 -20.39 -0.07 -5.05
N ALA A 9 -20.24 -0.49 -6.31
CA ALA A 9 -20.61 -1.83 -6.75
C ALA A 9 -19.71 -2.90 -6.11
N ASP A 10 -18.42 -2.64 -5.98
CA ASP A 10 -17.43 -3.60 -5.47
C ASP A 10 -17.71 -4.00 -4.02
N LYS A 11 -18.20 -3.06 -3.19
CA LYS A 11 -18.62 -3.34 -1.81
C LYS A 11 -19.69 -4.41 -1.71
N THR A 12 -20.53 -4.56 -2.73
CA THR A 12 -21.61 -5.56 -2.74
C THR A 12 -21.08 -6.99 -2.72
N TYR A 13 -19.86 -7.23 -3.20
CA TYR A 13 -19.23 -8.55 -3.21
C TYR A 13 -18.72 -9.01 -1.84
N THR A 14 -18.71 -8.13 -0.82
CA THR A 14 -18.48 -8.54 0.58
C THR A 14 -19.47 -9.62 1.03
N LYS A 15 -20.67 -9.68 0.41
CA LYS A 15 -21.66 -10.74 0.68
C LYS A 15 -21.11 -12.14 0.42
N VAL A 16 -20.19 -12.31 -0.54
CA VAL A 16 -19.57 -13.60 -0.86
C VAL A 16 -18.66 -14.02 0.29
N TYR A 17 -17.76 -13.15 0.77
CA TYR A 17 -16.92 -13.44 1.94
C TYR A 17 -17.75 -13.70 3.21
N LYS A 18 -18.87 -12.98 3.40
CA LYS A 18 -19.78 -13.24 4.53
C LYS A 18 -20.45 -14.62 4.47
N ALA A 19 -20.68 -15.15 3.27
CA ALA A 19 -21.30 -16.45 3.08
C ALA A 19 -20.28 -17.59 3.16
N GLU A 20 -19.15 -17.44 2.47
CA GLU A 20 -18.19 -18.52 2.24
C GLU A 20 -17.10 -18.61 3.32
N THR A 21 -16.65 -17.47 3.87
CA THR A 21 -15.54 -17.40 4.84
C THR A 21 -15.78 -16.38 5.96
N PRO A 22 -16.91 -16.46 6.69
CA PRO A 22 -17.31 -15.46 7.67
C PRO A 22 -16.32 -15.33 8.84
N ASP A 23 -15.69 -16.44 9.25
CA ASP A 23 -14.69 -16.49 10.31
C ASP A 23 -13.41 -15.73 9.92
N ILE A 24 -12.90 -15.96 8.70
CA ILE A 24 -11.73 -15.26 8.17
C ILE A 24 -12.02 -13.77 8.01
N LEU A 25 -13.19 -13.42 7.47
CA LEU A 25 -13.59 -12.02 7.30
C LEU A 25 -13.68 -11.30 8.66
N ALA A 26 -14.26 -11.95 9.68
CA ALA A 26 -14.37 -11.38 11.01
C ALA A 26 -12.99 -11.16 11.66
N ALA A 27 -12.09 -12.14 11.55
CA ALA A 27 -10.73 -12.02 12.05
C ALA A 27 -9.96 -10.88 11.36
N PHE A 28 -10.06 -10.77 10.03
CA PHE A 28 -9.44 -9.70 9.26
C PHE A 28 -10.01 -8.32 9.66
N ALA A 29 -11.33 -8.18 9.78
CA ALA A 29 -11.96 -6.93 10.18
C ALA A 29 -11.55 -6.49 11.59
N ALA A 30 -11.46 -7.43 12.54
CA ALA A 30 -10.99 -7.14 13.89
C ALA A 30 -9.51 -6.70 13.91
N PHE A 31 -8.67 -7.37 13.11
CA PHE A 31 -7.27 -6.97 12.93
C PHE A 31 -7.16 -5.55 12.36
N ASP A 32 -7.87 -5.26 11.27
CA ASP A 32 -7.84 -3.95 10.61
C ASP A 32 -8.31 -2.82 11.56
N GLN A 33 -9.42 -3.04 12.28
CA GLN A 33 -9.90 -2.11 13.31
C GLN A 33 -8.88 -1.90 14.43
N ALA A 34 -8.18 -2.94 14.86
CA ALA A 34 -7.14 -2.82 15.88
C ALA A 34 -5.92 -2.05 15.36
N VAL A 35 -5.55 -2.22 14.08
CA VAL A 35 -4.45 -1.51 13.43
C VAL A 35 -4.76 -0.03 13.29
N PHE A 36 -5.99 0.34 12.93
CA PHE A 36 -6.44 1.72 12.69
C PHE A 36 -7.31 2.30 13.82
N ALA A 37 -7.23 1.73 15.02
CA ALA A 37 -7.92 2.25 16.21
C ALA A 37 -7.60 3.74 16.41
N PRO A 38 -8.60 4.60 16.73
CA PRO A 38 -8.37 6.04 16.86
C PRO A 38 -7.33 6.39 17.93
N GLU A 39 -7.37 5.71 19.08
CA GLU A 39 -6.40 5.83 20.18
C GLU A 39 -5.73 4.50 20.53
N GLY A 40 -4.84 4.52 21.54
CA GLY A 40 -4.22 3.31 22.10
C GLY A 40 -3.04 2.75 21.29
N ARG A 41 -2.47 3.55 20.38
CA ARG A 41 -1.25 3.22 19.62
C ARG A 41 -0.20 4.31 19.82
N ALA A 42 1.07 3.90 19.85
CA ALA A 42 2.19 4.84 19.98
C ALA A 42 2.35 5.75 18.75
N ILE A 43 2.02 5.23 17.56
CA ILE A 43 1.97 6.02 16.33
C ILE A 43 0.55 6.61 16.19
N PRO A 44 0.39 7.94 16.19
CA PRO A 44 -0.92 8.57 16.00
C PRO A 44 -1.61 8.12 14.71
N LEU A 45 -2.96 8.12 14.71
CA LEU A 45 -3.75 7.61 13.57
C LEU A 45 -3.36 8.28 12.25
N LYS A 46 -3.19 9.61 12.24
CA LYS A 46 -2.75 10.37 11.06
C LYS A 46 -1.54 9.76 10.37
N TYR A 47 -0.50 9.44 11.13
CA TYR A 47 0.73 8.90 10.58
C TYR A 47 0.58 7.44 10.13
N ARG A 48 -0.23 6.63 10.82
CA ARG A 48 -0.57 5.27 10.37
C ARG A 48 -1.30 5.29 9.02
N GLU A 49 -2.24 6.21 8.85
CA GLU A 49 -2.97 6.38 7.58
C GLU A 49 -2.05 6.90 6.46
N LEU A 50 -1.12 7.82 6.75
CA LEU A 50 -0.10 8.26 5.78
C LEU A 50 0.87 7.13 5.38
N ILE A 51 1.27 6.28 6.33
CA ILE A 51 2.05 5.06 6.04
C ILE A 51 1.24 4.11 5.15
N ALA A 52 -0.03 3.87 5.49
CA ALA A 52 -0.90 3.01 4.71
C ALA A 52 -1.14 3.54 3.28
N LEU A 53 -1.29 4.86 3.13
CA LEU A 53 -1.34 5.53 1.83
C LEU A 53 -0.04 5.30 1.03
N ALA A 54 1.12 5.52 1.65
CA ALA A 54 2.41 5.28 1.00
C ALA A 54 2.55 3.82 0.53
N VAL A 55 2.14 2.85 1.36
CA VAL A 55 2.09 1.43 0.97
C VAL A 55 1.12 1.21 -0.19
N GLY A 56 -0.08 1.80 -0.15
CA GLY A 56 -1.07 1.70 -1.23
C GLY A 56 -0.54 2.25 -2.57
N ILE A 57 0.23 3.33 -2.54
CA ILE A 57 0.92 3.89 -3.72
C ILE A 57 1.95 2.90 -4.24
N THR A 58 2.80 2.34 -3.36
CA THR A 58 3.85 1.39 -3.75
C THR A 58 3.28 0.09 -4.32
N THR A 59 2.19 -0.45 -3.74
CA THR A 59 1.52 -1.66 -4.24
C THR A 59 0.55 -1.40 -5.38
N GLN A 60 0.34 -0.13 -5.74
CA GLN A 60 -0.58 0.31 -6.80
C GLN A 60 -2.04 -0.14 -6.54
N CYS A 61 -2.43 -0.24 -5.27
CA CYS A 61 -3.75 -0.64 -4.84
C CYS A 61 -4.72 0.56 -4.87
N VAL A 62 -5.55 0.67 -5.90
CA VAL A 62 -6.51 1.78 -6.06
C VAL A 62 -7.48 1.92 -4.89
N TYR A 63 -7.95 0.80 -4.32
CA TYR A 63 -8.83 0.80 -3.14
C TYR A 63 -8.13 1.33 -1.89
N CYS A 64 -6.84 1.00 -1.73
CA CYS A 64 -6.02 1.42 -0.60
C CYS A 64 -5.68 2.91 -0.72
N ILE A 65 -5.33 3.37 -1.92
CA ILE A 65 -5.08 4.79 -2.21
C ILE A 65 -6.34 5.61 -1.90
N ASP A 66 -7.51 5.18 -2.39
CA ASP A 66 -8.78 5.88 -2.15
C ASP A 66 -9.20 5.84 -0.67
N GLY A 67 -9.08 4.69 0.00
CA GLY A 67 -9.43 4.53 1.41
C GLY A 67 -8.54 5.34 2.34
N HIS A 68 -7.23 5.14 2.27
CA HIS A 68 -6.28 5.71 3.22
C HIS A 68 -5.99 7.19 2.96
N SER A 69 -6.13 7.70 1.73
CA SER A 69 -6.07 9.16 1.51
C SER A 69 -7.21 9.89 2.23
N GLN A 70 -8.45 9.40 2.10
CA GLN A 70 -9.60 9.98 2.79
C GLN A 70 -9.50 9.84 4.32
N ASN A 71 -9.05 8.68 4.81
CA ASN A 71 -8.92 8.46 6.25
C ASN A 71 -7.77 9.28 6.86
N ALA A 72 -6.66 9.47 6.14
CA ALA A 72 -5.59 10.38 6.57
C ALA A 72 -6.12 11.81 6.76
N VAL A 73 -6.90 12.33 5.80
CA VAL A 73 -7.51 13.67 5.91
C VAL A 73 -8.47 13.74 7.10
N LYS A 74 -9.32 12.72 7.31
CA LYS A 74 -10.20 12.63 8.48
C LYS A 74 -9.43 12.60 9.80
N ALA A 75 -8.23 12.01 9.80
CA ALA A 75 -7.32 11.98 10.94
C ALA A 75 -6.48 13.27 11.09
N GLY A 76 -6.72 14.30 10.27
CA GLY A 76 -6.07 15.60 10.35
C GLY A 76 -4.82 15.76 9.48
N ALA A 77 -4.62 14.91 8.47
CA ALA A 77 -3.55 15.11 7.49
C ALA A 77 -3.85 16.28 6.56
N THR A 78 -2.81 17.04 6.23
CA THR A 78 -2.84 18.15 5.28
C THR A 78 -2.48 17.70 3.86
N GLU A 79 -2.80 18.51 2.86
CA GLU A 79 -2.37 18.26 1.47
C GLU A 79 -0.84 18.17 1.34
N ALA A 80 -0.10 18.96 2.13
CA ALA A 80 1.35 18.90 2.17
C ALA A 80 1.86 17.55 2.68
N GLU A 81 1.27 17.01 3.76
CA GLU A 81 1.64 15.69 4.29
C GLU A 81 1.29 14.56 3.32
N LEU A 82 0.17 14.65 2.61
CA LEU A 82 -0.17 13.69 1.55
C LEU A 82 0.84 13.72 0.40
N ALA A 83 1.23 14.92 -0.04
CA ALA A 83 2.23 15.11 -1.10
C ALA A 83 3.60 14.56 -0.68
N GLU A 84 4.03 14.84 0.56
CA GLU A 84 5.27 14.29 1.11
C GLU A 84 5.23 12.77 1.21
N ALA A 85 4.13 12.17 1.71
CA ALA A 85 3.97 10.72 1.76
C ALA A 85 4.05 10.07 0.36
N ALA A 86 3.46 10.70 -0.65
CA ALA A 86 3.54 10.24 -2.03
C ALA A 86 4.97 10.30 -2.60
N TRP A 87 5.71 11.36 -2.31
CA TRP A 87 7.13 11.47 -2.70
C TRP A 87 8.02 10.47 -1.95
N VAL A 88 7.76 10.22 -0.66
CA VAL A 88 8.44 9.16 0.11
C VAL A 88 8.21 7.80 -0.56
N ALA A 89 6.96 7.44 -0.87
CA ALA A 89 6.64 6.19 -1.56
C ALA A 89 7.35 6.07 -2.92
N THR A 90 7.39 7.17 -3.68
CA THR A 90 8.07 7.25 -4.97
C THR A 90 9.57 7.03 -4.85
N ALA A 91 10.22 7.70 -3.90
CA ALA A 91 11.66 7.57 -3.66
C ALA A 91 12.05 6.13 -3.29
N ILE A 92 11.27 5.48 -2.43
CA ILE A 92 11.51 4.07 -2.05
C ILE A 92 11.34 3.14 -3.25
N ARG A 93 10.32 3.36 -4.09
CA ARG A 93 10.11 2.53 -5.30
C ARG A 93 11.25 2.71 -6.32
N ALA A 94 11.70 3.95 -6.55
CA ALA A 94 12.83 4.23 -7.43
C ALA A 94 14.14 3.61 -6.91
N GLY A 95 14.42 3.75 -5.61
CA GLY A 95 15.56 3.11 -4.96
C GLY A 95 15.52 1.59 -5.06
N GLY A 96 14.34 0.99 -4.93
CA GLY A 96 14.11 -0.43 -5.19
C GLY A 96 14.54 -0.83 -6.59
N GLY A 97 14.08 -0.12 -7.62
CA GLY A 97 14.49 -0.36 -9.02
C GLY A 97 16.01 -0.28 -9.21
N TYR A 98 16.65 0.75 -8.65
CA TYR A 98 18.11 0.90 -8.70
C TYR A 98 18.85 -0.27 -8.02
N ALA A 99 18.40 -0.70 -6.84
CA ALA A 99 19.02 -1.80 -6.11
C ALA A 99 18.89 -3.14 -6.86
N HIS A 100 17.71 -3.44 -7.40
CA HIS A 100 17.50 -4.65 -8.21
C HIS A 100 18.27 -4.60 -9.53
N GLY A 101 18.43 -3.43 -10.14
CA GLY A 101 19.28 -3.27 -11.32
C GLY A 101 20.74 -3.66 -11.06
N ARG A 102 21.30 -3.27 -9.90
CA ARG A 102 22.65 -3.71 -9.50
C ARG A 102 22.74 -5.23 -9.31
N LEU A 103 21.71 -5.85 -8.73
CA LEU A 103 21.65 -7.31 -8.62
C LEU A 103 21.59 -7.97 -10.01
N ALA A 104 20.79 -7.43 -10.93
CA ALA A 104 20.70 -7.93 -12.29
C ALA A 104 22.06 -7.85 -13.00
N PHE A 105 22.82 -6.77 -12.84
CA PHE A 105 24.18 -6.67 -13.41
C PHE A 105 25.13 -7.69 -12.82
N LYS A 106 25.09 -7.94 -11.51
CA LYS A 106 25.88 -8.99 -10.87
C LYS A 106 25.56 -10.36 -11.48
N LEU A 107 24.28 -10.72 -11.57
CA LEU A 107 23.85 -12.02 -12.10
C LEU A 107 24.13 -12.17 -13.60
N ALA A 108 24.07 -11.07 -14.36
CA ALA A 108 24.42 -11.07 -15.77
C ALA A 108 25.92 -11.26 -15.99
N ASP A 109 26.77 -10.77 -15.08
CA ASP A 109 28.23 -10.95 -15.14
C ASP A 109 28.61 -12.44 -15.06
N ASP A 110 27.98 -13.20 -14.15
CA ASP A 110 28.15 -14.66 -14.03
C ASP A 110 27.81 -15.43 -15.32
N ALA A 111 26.98 -14.86 -16.19
CA ALA A 111 26.55 -15.45 -17.46
C ALA A 111 27.38 -14.98 -18.67
N ARG A 112 28.27 -13.99 -18.51
CA ARG A 112 29.16 -13.55 -19.59
C ARG A 112 30.26 -14.60 -19.76
N PRO A 113 30.51 -15.09 -20.99
CA PRO A 113 31.70 -15.91 -21.23
C PRO A 113 32.93 -15.08 -20.85
N ASP A 114 33.95 -15.75 -20.28
CA ASP A 114 35.22 -15.12 -19.90
C ASP A 114 35.63 -14.14 -20.99
N HIS A 115 35.79 -12.87 -20.60
CA HIS A 115 36.32 -11.83 -21.46
C HIS A 115 37.70 -12.29 -21.96
N GLN A 116 37.75 -12.94 -23.13
CA GLN A 116 38.95 -13.09 -23.92
C GLN A 116 39.32 -11.69 -24.39
N HIS A 117 40.06 -10.98 -23.55
CA HIS A 117 40.87 -9.85 -23.93
C HIS A 117 42.19 -10.33 -24.55
#